data_AF-U9T4E6-F1
#
_entry.id   AF-U9T4E6-F1
#
_cell.length_a   1.000
_cell.length_b   1.000
_cell.length_c   1.000
_cell.angle_alpha   90.00
_cell.angle_beta   90.00
_cell.angle_gamma   90.00
#
_symmetry.space_group_name_H-M   'P 1'
#
loop_
_entity.id
_entity.type
_entity.pdbx_description
1 polymer ?
#
loop_
_entity_poly.entity_id
_entity_poly.type
_entity_poly.pdbx_seq_one_letter_code
_entity_poly.pdbx_strand_id
1 'polypeptide(L)'
;MQLSVSNSCTIVFEWIPYDRFDNINKIGEDNICVVYSAIWKDGPLHYEYTTGWTREPNKKVALKCLQNATNEFFLNEVKTYSINYYDDNIIYGISQNPRTKVYVMIIQDKYHEKCVKCEKTYIDMRYEWYNPCHHMQYEWYSHFRNEKIDSFIQEMRTSNGSKNINFNLIPYNHFSNVKEIGKGGFSTVHSAIWKDGPIYYFDDKKEWIRKSNKEVALKILYNSQNTTNEILNEVKAHLILNSEFIINIYGISQNPDTKDYIMVLDYAKGGSLNNYINKNLENFDWFNGLKILTNIIEGLDKIHQKQMVHRDFHTGNILFSTDNVQDFNVYISDMGLCGEVCNIDETKIYGVMPYVAPEVLKGKLYTQSADIYSFGMIMYFVATGKQPFGNRAHDSHLALDICNRIRPEVNDKITPKCYIDLMKKCWDPNPDNRPNTFEIKESIYLFYHSLDQNFKEKEQRHYDIEERFKVTEVYRKENFLSFKK
;
A
#
# COMPACT_ATOMS: atom_id res chain seq x y z
N MET A 1 0.86 -23.50 25.83
CA MET A 1 0.09 -22.64 24.92
C MET A 1 -0.15 -23.45 23.66
N GLN A 2 -1.39 -23.90 23.42
CA GLN A 2 -1.73 -24.79 22.31
C GLN A 2 -2.07 -23.90 21.11
N LEU A 3 -1.21 -23.88 20.08
CA LEU A 3 -1.41 -23.07 18.88
C LEU A 3 -2.37 -23.79 17.92
N SER A 4 -3.46 -23.13 17.58
CA SER A 4 -4.34 -23.51 16.47
C SER A 4 -3.59 -23.36 15.14
N VAL A 5 -3.37 -24.47 14.44
CA VAL A 5 -2.69 -24.49 13.12
C VAL A 5 -3.69 -24.09 12.05
N SER A 6 -3.47 -22.95 11.38
CA SER A 6 -4.36 -22.43 10.32
C SER A 6 -3.69 -22.29 8.96
N ASN A 7 -2.54 -22.94 8.70
CA ASN A 7 -1.93 -22.91 7.37
C ASN A 7 -1.15 -24.19 7.03
N SER A 8 -1.10 -24.51 5.74
CA SER A 8 -0.78 -25.85 5.20
C SER A 8 0.66 -26.36 5.38
N CYS A 9 1.61 -25.60 5.95
CA CYS A 9 2.91 -26.08 6.41
C CYS A 9 3.49 -25.14 7.49
N THR A 10 3.32 -25.47 8.77
CA THR A 10 3.79 -24.63 9.91
C THR A 10 4.96 -25.28 10.63
N ILE A 11 6.00 -24.50 10.92
CA ILE A 11 7.15 -24.88 11.75
C ILE A 11 6.79 -24.72 13.22
N VAL A 12 7.21 -25.67 14.04
CA VAL A 12 7.13 -25.54 15.50
C VAL A 12 8.27 -24.65 15.98
N PHE A 13 7.93 -23.52 16.59
CA PHE A 13 8.91 -22.66 17.25
C PHE A 13 9.37 -23.33 18.56
N GLU A 14 10.67 -23.61 18.69
CA GLU A 14 11.22 -24.40 19.81
C GLU A 14 12.17 -23.59 20.70
N TRP A 15 12.22 -23.94 22.00
CA TRP A 15 13.38 -23.65 22.83
C TRP A 15 14.40 -24.77 22.62
N ILE A 16 15.57 -24.43 22.07
CA ILE A 16 16.56 -25.42 21.64
C ILE A 16 17.74 -25.39 22.59
N PRO A 17 18.04 -26.48 23.33
CA PRO A 17 19.23 -26.55 24.16
C PRO A 17 20.51 -26.32 23.35
N TYR A 18 21.42 -25.47 23.85
CA TYR A 18 22.58 -25.01 23.08
C TYR A 18 23.58 -26.14 22.73
N ASP A 19 23.57 -27.24 23.49
CA ASP A 19 24.37 -28.44 23.25
C ASP A 19 23.87 -29.31 22.07
N ARG A 20 22.71 -28.94 21.48
CA ARG A 20 22.17 -29.54 20.25
C ARG A 20 22.79 -28.99 18.97
N PHE A 21 23.67 -28.00 19.08
CA PHE A 21 24.38 -27.42 17.95
C PHE A 21 25.82 -27.91 17.87
N ASP A 22 26.17 -28.54 16.74
CA ASP A 22 27.55 -28.94 16.40
C ASP A 22 28.13 -28.00 15.33
N ASN A 23 29.45 -28.07 15.13
CA ASN A 23 30.16 -27.33 14.09
C ASN A 23 29.87 -25.83 14.09
N ILE A 24 29.79 -25.25 15.29
CA ILE A 24 29.51 -23.82 15.48
C ILE A 24 30.72 -23.01 15.00
N ASN A 25 30.57 -22.37 13.84
CA ASN A 25 31.61 -21.56 13.22
C ASN A 25 31.11 -20.12 13.09
N LYS A 26 31.90 -19.15 13.53
CA LYS A 26 31.57 -17.73 13.36
C LYS A 26 31.59 -17.40 11.87
N ILE A 27 30.48 -16.87 11.36
CA ILE A 27 30.36 -16.48 9.95
C ILE A 27 30.31 -14.95 9.77
N GLY A 28 30.03 -14.20 10.84
CA GLY A 28 30.43 -12.79 10.92
C GLY A 28 29.91 -12.05 12.15
N GLU A 29 30.29 -10.79 12.28
CA GLU A 29 30.01 -9.91 13.40
C GLU A 29 29.88 -8.45 12.95
N ASP A 30 28.95 -7.71 13.57
CA ASP A 30 28.83 -6.25 13.54
C ASP A 30 28.74 -5.68 14.97
N ASN A 31 28.46 -4.37 15.12
CA ASN A 31 28.44 -3.69 16.42
C ASN A 31 27.30 -4.15 17.37
N ILE A 32 26.28 -4.83 16.85
CA ILE A 32 25.08 -5.21 17.60
C ILE A 32 24.80 -6.72 17.57
N CYS A 33 25.47 -7.48 16.70
CA CYS A 33 25.15 -8.87 16.43
C CYS A 33 26.37 -9.70 16.03
N VAL A 34 26.42 -10.96 16.49
CA VAL A 34 27.33 -12.00 16.00
C VAL A 34 26.51 -13.14 15.44
N VAL A 35 26.90 -13.68 14.28
CA VAL A 35 26.24 -14.83 13.70
C VAL A 35 27.22 -15.98 13.52
N TYR A 36 26.74 -17.17 13.87
CA TYR A 36 27.44 -18.43 13.68
C TYR A 36 26.63 -19.33 12.75
N SER A 37 27.30 -20.10 11.90
CA SER A 37 26.70 -21.26 11.26
C SER A 37 26.86 -22.47 12.18
N ALA A 38 25.84 -23.30 12.27
CA ALA A 38 25.88 -24.53 13.07
C ALA A 38 25.04 -25.63 12.42
N ILE A 39 25.28 -26.86 12.82
CA ILE A 39 24.43 -28.01 12.50
C ILE A 39 23.54 -28.28 13.71
N TRP A 40 22.23 -28.18 13.55
CA TRP A 40 21.27 -28.59 14.56
C TRP A 40 20.98 -30.09 14.43
N LYS A 41 21.39 -30.88 15.43
CA LYS A 41 21.30 -32.35 15.43
C LYS A 41 19.89 -32.85 15.17
N ASP A 42 18.94 -32.38 15.96
CA ASP A 42 17.56 -32.86 15.93
C ASP A 42 16.77 -32.23 14.77
N GLY A 43 17.14 -31.01 14.39
CA GLY A 43 16.52 -30.27 13.29
C GLY A 43 15.09 -29.78 13.57
N PRO A 44 14.56 -28.91 12.69
CA PRO A 44 13.23 -28.33 12.88
C PRO A 44 12.13 -29.39 12.73
N LEU A 45 11.12 -29.28 13.58
CA LEU A 45 9.85 -30.00 13.43
C LEU A 45 8.88 -29.16 12.61
N HIS A 46 8.35 -29.73 11.53
CA HIS A 46 7.32 -29.09 10.71
C HIS A 46 6.22 -30.10 10.34
N TYR A 47 5.05 -29.58 9.99
CA TYR A 47 3.93 -30.38 9.50
C TYR A 47 3.82 -30.27 7.98
N GLU A 48 3.75 -31.40 7.30
CA GLU A 48 3.49 -31.50 5.87
C GLU A 48 2.22 -32.34 5.64
N TYR A 49 1.31 -31.89 4.78
CA TYR A 49 -0.01 -32.51 4.63
C TYR A 49 0.06 -33.97 4.12
N THR A 50 1.10 -34.31 3.37
CA THR A 50 1.31 -35.64 2.77
C THR A 50 2.00 -36.62 3.71
N THR A 51 2.86 -36.15 4.61
CA THR A 51 3.73 -37.00 5.45
C THR A 51 3.47 -36.86 6.96
N GLY A 52 2.69 -35.86 7.38
CA GLY A 52 2.41 -35.58 8.79
C GLY A 52 3.51 -34.74 9.44
N TRP A 53 3.75 -34.98 10.75
CA TRP A 53 4.80 -34.30 11.49
C TRP A 53 6.17 -34.94 11.24
N THR A 54 7.10 -34.17 10.65
CA THR A 54 8.43 -34.66 10.29
C THR A 54 9.52 -33.74 10.86
N ARG A 55 10.64 -34.33 11.30
CA ARG A 55 11.87 -33.59 11.67
C ARG A 55 12.90 -33.68 10.55
N GLU A 56 13.65 -32.61 10.35
CA GLU A 56 14.80 -32.56 9.42
C GLU A 56 16.14 -32.62 10.16
N PRO A 57 16.62 -33.82 10.55
CA PRO A 57 17.84 -33.94 11.34
C PRO A 57 19.05 -33.36 10.61
N ASN A 58 20.04 -32.91 11.39
CA ASN A 58 21.28 -32.31 10.89
C ASN A 58 21.08 -31.09 9.98
N LYS A 59 20.00 -30.33 10.22
CA LYS A 59 19.74 -29.09 9.48
C LYS A 59 20.85 -28.08 9.76
N LYS A 60 21.42 -27.53 8.69
CA LYS A 60 22.31 -26.37 8.78
C LYS A 60 21.47 -25.13 9.12
N VAL A 61 21.84 -24.43 10.19
CA VAL A 61 21.12 -23.28 10.73
C VAL A 61 22.09 -22.14 11.01
N ALA A 62 21.55 -20.93 11.11
CA ALA A 62 22.30 -19.78 11.60
C ALA A 62 21.85 -19.42 13.02
N LEU A 63 22.85 -19.17 13.87
CA LEU A 63 22.73 -18.76 15.26
C LEU A 63 22.97 -17.25 15.34
N LYS A 64 21.90 -16.45 15.44
CA LYS A 64 21.98 -14.99 15.55
C LYS A 64 22.02 -14.55 17.02
N CYS A 65 23.15 -14.00 17.46
CA CYS A 65 23.39 -13.54 18.84
C CYS A 65 23.38 -12.01 18.88
N LEU A 66 22.41 -11.40 19.55
CA LEU A 66 22.37 -9.95 19.74
C LEU A 66 23.22 -9.55 20.96
N GLN A 67 24.22 -8.71 20.75
CA GLN A 67 25.08 -8.19 21.81
C GLN A 67 24.39 -7.02 22.53
N ASN A 68 24.44 -7.00 23.87
CA ASN A 68 23.91 -5.91 24.72
C ASN A 68 22.41 -5.56 24.52
N ALA A 69 21.62 -6.47 23.94
CA ALA A 69 20.18 -6.27 23.76
C ALA A 69 19.41 -6.44 25.08
N THR A 70 18.40 -5.59 25.31
CA THR A 70 17.40 -5.84 26.35
C THR A 70 16.54 -7.04 25.96
N ASN A 71 15.96 -7.75 26.95
CA ASN A 71 15.06 -8.88 26.68
C ASN A 71 13.86 -8.47 25.81
N GLU A 72 13.37 -7.24 25.98
CA GLU A 72 12.27 -6.68 25.19
C GLU A 72 12.67 -6.51 23.71
N PHE A 73 13.86 -5.97 23.45
CA PHE A 73 14.40 -5.84 22.10
C PHE A 73 14.57 -7.20 21.41
N PHE A 74 15.12 -8.18 22.13
CA PHE A 74 15.28 -9.55 21.63
C PHE A 74 13.93 -10.19 21.25
N LEU A 75 12.89 -10.03 22.09
CA LEU A 75 11.57 -10.59 21.82
C LEU A 75 10.86 -9.88 20.64
N ASN A 76 11.04 -8.57 20.50
CA ASN A 76 10.50 -7.84 19.36
C ASN A 76 11.17 -8.28 18.06
N GLU A 77 12.48 -8.51 18.09
CA GLU A 77 13.23 -9.08 16.96
C GLU A 77 12.73 -10.49 16.59
N VAL A 78 12.50 -11.37 17.57
CA VAL A 78 11.96 -12.72 17.31
C VAL A 78 10.60 -12.67 16.58
N LYS A 79 9.74 -11.69 16.92
CA LYS A 79 8.42 -11.53 16.30
C LYS A 79 8.48 -11.09 14.83
N THR A 80 9.61 -10.60 14.32
CA THR A 80 9.72 -10.19 12.91
C THR A 80 9.87 -11.36 11.95
N TYR A 81 10.13 -12.57 12.46
CA TYR A 81 10.36 -13.77 11.65
C TYR A 81 9.09 -14.61 11.51
N SER A 82 9.02 -15.35 10.40
CA SER A 82 7.91 -16.25 10.12
C SER A 82 8.20 -17.67 10.62
N ILE A 83 7.12 -18.37 10.99
CA ILE A 83 7.12 -19.82 11.25
C ILE A 83 6.46 -20.60 10.10
N ASN A 84 6.13 -19.94 8.98
CA ASN A 84 5.66 -20.61 7.78
C ASN A 84 6.84 -21.22 7.03
N TYR A 85 6.76 -22.51 6.71
CA TYR A 85 7.87 -23.27 6.13
C TYR A 85 8.30 -22.78 4.73
N TYR A 86 7.42 -22.09 4.00
CA TYR A 86 7.70 -21.57 2.66
C TYR A 86 8.04 -20.08 2.62
N ASP A 87 8.08 -19.40 3.77
CA ASP A 87 8.43 -17.98 3.79
C ASP A 87 9.94 -17.78 3.65
N ASP A 88 10.35 -16.56 3.30
CA ASP A 88 11.76 -16.29 3.09
C ASP A 88 12.58 -16.07 4.36
N ASN A 89 11.93 -15.69 5.46
CA ASN A 89 12.56 -15.30 6.73
C ASN A 89 12.10 -16.20 7.87
N ILE A 90 12.56 -17.45 7.87
CA ILE A 90 12.12 -18.48 8.80
C ILE A 90 12.93 -18.44 10.11
N ILE A 91 12.20 -18.49 11.23
CA ILE A 91 12.75 -18.81 12.54
C ILE A 91 12.29 -20.18 13.01
N TYR A 92 13.24 -20.97 13.51
CA TYR A 92 12.97 -22.28 14.09
C TYR A 92 12.80 -22.23 15.61
N GLY A 93 13.41 -21.25 16.26
CA GLY A 93 13.38 -21.18 17.70
C GLY A 93 14.42 -20.24 18.29
N ILE A 94 14.59 -20.36 19.60
CA ILE A 94 15.59 -19.62 20.37
C ILE A 94 16.37 -20.56 21.29
N SER A 95 17.57 -20.14 21.65
CA SER A 95 18.46 -20.82 22.58
C SER A 95 19.10 -19.79 23.51
N GLN A 96 19.89 -20.26 24.47
CA GLN A 96 20.73 -19.41 25.30
C GLN A 96 22.10 -20.06 25.44
N ASN A 97 23.14 -19.28 25.16
CA ASN A 97 24.50 -19.74 25.33
C ASN A 97 24.76 -19.96 26.84
N PRO A 98 25.14 -21.16 27.29
CA PRO A 98 25.25 -21.48 28.71
C PRO A 98 26.41 -20.74 29.40
N ARG A 99 27.43 -20.30 28.63
CA ARG A 99 28.60 -19.57 29.14
C ARG A 99 28.35 -18.07 29.20
N THR A 100 27.91 -17.47 28.10
CA THR A 100 27.75 -16.01 28.00
C THR A 100 26.38 -15.52 28.48
N LYS A 101 25.41 -16.42 28.67
CA LYS A 101 24.00 -16.13 28.99
C LYS A 101 23.26 -15.29 27.94
N VAL A 102 23.87 -15.02 26.80
CA VAL A 102 23.26 -14.32 25.67
C VAL A 102 22.21 -15.23 25.01
N TYR A 103 21.03 -14.68 24.76
CA TYR A 103 19.99 -15.34 23.98
C TYR A 103 20.35 -15.35 22.49
N VAL A 104 19.98 -16.45 21.82
CA VAL A 104 20.38 -16.75 20.45
C VAL A 104 19.14 -17.13 19.65
N MET A 105 18.95 -16.53 18.48
CA MET A 105 17.88 -16.91 17.56
C MET A 105 18.38 -17.97 16.58
N ILE A 106 17.54 -18.95 16.28
CA ILE A 106 17.87 -20.08 15.41
C ILE A 106 17.07 -19.92 14.12
N ILE A 107 17.73 -19.49 13.05
CA ILE A 107 17.09 -19.08 11.80
C ILE A 107 17.62 -19.89 10.61
N GLN A 108 16.91 -19.83 9.49
CA GLN A 108 17.29 -20.50 8.25
C GLN A 108 18.67 -20.06 7.76
N ASP A 109 19.52 -21.02 7.42
CA ASP A 109 20.85 -20.77 6.86
C ASP A 109 20.78 -20.43 5.36
N LYS A 110 20.48 -19.16 5.05
CA LYS A 110 20.51 -18.60 3.68
C LYS A 110 21.79 -17.75 3.43
N TYR A 111 22.80 -17.92 4.27
CA TYR A 111 23.89 -16.96 4.49
C TYR A 111 25.05 -16.97 3.49
N HIS A 112 24.83 -17.01 2.18
CA HIS A 112 25.97 -17.08 1.25
C HIS A 112 25.76 -16.31 -0.06
N GLU A 113 25.88 -14.97 -0.03
CA GLU A 113 26.35 -14.22 -1.21
C GLU A 113 27.44 -13.21 -0.80
N LYS A 114 28.61 -13.34 -1.44
CA LYS A 114 29.69 -12.34 -1.38
C LYS A 114 29.32 -11.19 -2.31
N CYS A 115 29.46 -9.93 -1.85
CA CYS A 115 29.30 -8.80 -2.77
C CYS A 115 30.45 -8.77 -3.78
N VAL A 116 30.10 -8.84 -5.07
CA VAL A 116 31.05 -8.82 -6.20
C VAL A 116 31.90 -7.54 -6.25
N LYS A 117 31.46 -6.42 -5.65
CA LYS A 117 32.18 -5.14 -5.66
C LYS A 117 33.19 -4.94 -4.53
N CYS A 118 32.94 -5.47 -3.33
CA CYS A 118 33.84 -5.26 -2.17
C CYS A 118 34.32 -6.53 -1.49
N GLU A 119 33.96 -7.70 -2.03
CA GLU A 119 34.42 -9.01 -1.59
C GLU A 119 34.10 -9.37 -0.12
N LYS A 120 33.23 -8.58 0.54
CA LYS A 120 32.77 -8.81 1.91
C LYS A 120 31.54 -9.73 1.93
N THR A 121 31.44 -10.53 2.99
CA THR A 121 30.33 -11.45 3.30
C THR A 121 29.39 -10.78 4.29
N TYR A 122 28.08 -10.73 4.02
CA TYR A 122 27.10 -10.08 4.88
C TYR A 122 26.31 -11.08 5.73
N ILE A 123 25.91 -10.62 6.92
CA ILE A 123 25.62 -11.44 8.11
C ILE A 123 24.13 -11.47 8.45
N ASP A 124 23.27 -10.84 7.64
CA ASP A 124 21.82 -11.04 7.63
C ASP A 124 21.34 -10.94 6.17
N MET A 125 20.32 -11.71 5.73
CA MET A 125 19.59 -11.33 4.51
C MET A 125 18.88 -9.99 4.75
N ARG A 126 18.58 -9.72 6.02
CA ARG A 126 18.45 -8.37 6.54
C ARG A 126 19.82 -7.66 6.65
N TYR A 127 20.75 -7.77 5.71
CA TYR A 127 21.93 -6.90 5.62
C TYR A 127 22.47 -6.82 4.18
N GLU A 128 21.85 -7.47 3.20
CA GLU A 128 21.87 -6.95 1.83
C GLU A 128 21.31 -5.51 1.76
N TRP A 129 20.40 -5.14 2.66
CA TRP A 129 19.90 -3.75 2.82
C TRP A 129 20.89 -2.79 3.47
N TYR A 130 21.94 -3.31 4.11
CA TYR A 130 23.07 -2.54 4.60
C TYR A 130 24.31 -2.96 3.82
N ASN A 131 24.18 -2.98 2.49
CA ASN A 131 25.36 -3.06 1.65
C ASN A 131 26.10 -1.71 1.77
N PRO A 132 27.25 -1.60 2.48
CA PRO A 132 28.07 -0.40 2.46
C PRO A 132 28.53 -0.04 1.03
N CYS A 133 28.50 -0.96 0.07
CA CYS A 133 28.68 -0.62 -1.35
C CYS A 133 27.45 -0.01 -2.04
N HIS A 134 26.23 -0.19 -1.52
CA HIS A 134 25.06 0.60 -1.92
C HIS A 134 24.99 1.94 -1.18
N HIS A 135 25.52 2.01 0.04
CA HIS A 135 25.57 3.25 0.83
C HIS A 135 26.73 4.19 0.46
N MET A 136 27.75 3.72 -0.24
CA MET A 136 28.91 4.53 -0.68
C MET A 136 28.61 5.57 -1.79
N GLN A 137 27.34 5.88 -2.09
CA GLN A 137 27.00 6.99 -3.00
C GLN A 137 26.18 8.11 -2.36
N TYR A 138 25.87 8.04 -1.08
CA TYR A 138 25.32 9.19 -0.37
C TYR A 138 26.12 9.39 0.91
N GLU A 139 27.22 10.14 0.81
CA GLU A 139 27.74 10.88 1.95
C GLU A 139 26.54 11.59 2.60
N TRP A 140 26.11 11.12 3.76
CA TRP A 140 24.98 11.70 4.47
C TRP A 140 25.32 13.15 4.82
N TYR A 141 24.71 14.09 4.12
CA TYR A 141 24.82 15.50 4.44
C TYR A 141 24.23 15.73 5.83
N SER A 142 25.10 16.15 6.74
CA SER A 142 24.87 16.77 8.05
C SER A 142 24.08 18.09 7.95
N HIS A 143 23.14 18.20 7.00
CA HIS A 143 22.43 19.42 6.64
C HIS A 143 20.90 19.32 6.69
N PHE A 144 20.31 18.13 6.87
CA PHE A 144 18.92 18.04 7.33
C PHE A 144 18.90 18.39 8.84
N ARG A 145 18.57 19.64 9.18
CA ARG A 145 18.53 20.12 10.58
C ARG A 145 17.17 19.86 11.26
N ASN A 146 16.47 18.76 10.95
CA ASN A 146 15.16 18.48 11.56
C ASN A 146 15.17 17.14 12.27
N GLU A 147 15.41 17.21 13.58
CA GLU A 147 15.48 16.07 14.49
C GLU A 147 14.26 15.16 14.39
N LYS A 148 13.06 15.70 14.11
CA LYS A 148 11.84 14.88 13.94
C LYS A 148 11.90 14.01 12.69
N ILE A 149 12.38 14.55 11.57
CA ILE A 149 12.50 13.81 10.32
C ILE A 149 13.63 12.78 10.43
N ASP A 150 14.75 13.16 11.03
CA ASP A 150 15.86 12.24 11.25
C ASP A 150 15.44 11.09 12.17
N SER A 151 14.76 11.39 13.27
CA SER A 151 14.18 10.39 14.18
C SER A 151 13.16 9.50 13.47
N PHE A 152 12.30 10.07 12.63
CA PHE A 152 11.34 9.30 11.85
C PHE A 152 12.03 8.37 10.84
N ILE A 153 13.04 8.85 10.11
CA ILE A 153 13.79 8.03 9.15
C ILE A 153 14.51 6.90 9.90
N GLN A 154 15.07 7.17 11.08
CA GLN A 154 15.67 6.13 11.92
C GLN A 154 14.62 5.12 12.39
N GLU A 155 13.46 5.57 12.86
CA GLU A 155 12.33 4.72 13.25
C GLU A 155 11.89 3.82 12.09
N MET A 156 11.72 4.36 10.88
CA MET A 156 11.30 3.55 9.73
C MET A 156 12.36 2.54 9.30
N ARG A 157 13.64 2.85 9.47
CA ARG A 157 14.75 1.92 9.20
C ARG A 157 14.82 0.78 10.21
N THR A 158 14.45 1.01 11.46
CA THR A 158 14.49 -0.01 12.52
C THR A 158 13.19 -0.83 12.62
N SER A 159 12.05 -0.24 12.26
CA SER A 159 10.72 -0.86 12.45
C SER A 159 10.28 -1.72 11.27
N ASN A 160 10.70 -1.39 10.04
CA ASN A 160 10.25 -2.08 8.84
C ASN A 160 11.22 -3.18 8.42
N GLY A 161 11.13 -4.32 9.10
CA GLY A 161 11.61 -5.58 8.57
C GLY A 161 11.02 -5.80 7.16
N SER A 162 11.88 -5.70 6.16
CA SER A 162 11.76 -6.25 4.79
C SER A 162 10.69 -5.74 3.82
N LYS A 163 9.89 -4.69 4.08
CA LYS A 163 8.75 -4.37 3.18
C LYS A 163 8.86 -3.16 2.26
N ASN A 164 9.74 -2.18 2.50
CA ASN A 164 9.76 -0.97 1.66
C ASN A 164 11.18 -0.47 1.36
N ILE A 165 11.92 -1.25 0.56
CA ILE A 165 13.31 -0.93 0.15
C ILE A 165 13.42 0.40 -0.61
N ASN A 166 12.31 0.93 -1.11
CA ASN A 166 12.30 2.09 -1.99
C ASN A 166 12.23 3.45 -1.29
N PHE A 167 11.92 3.53 0.01
CA PHE A 167 11.77 4.82 0.69
C PHE A 167 13.11 5.40 1.15
N ASN A 168 13.48 6.57 0.60
CA ASN A 168 14.80 7.17 0.77
C ASN A 168 14.76 8.68 1.03
N LEU A 169 15.85 9.24 1.57
CA LEU A 169 16.09 10.68 1.56
C LEU A 169 16.80 11.03 0.25
N ILE A 170 16.13 11.79 -0.62
CA ILE A 170 16.62 12.04 -1.99
C ILE A 170 17.15 13.47 -2.09
N PRO A 171 18.45 13.68 -2.40
CA PRO A 171 19.00 15.01 -2.59
C PRO A 171 18.28 15.78 -3.70
N TYR A 172 17.91 17.03 -3.46
CA TYR A 172 17.13 17.83 -4.42
C TYR A 172 17.83 18.03 -5.76
N ASN A 173 19.17 18.13 -5.75
CA ASN A 173 20.01 18.25 -6.96
C ASN A 173 20.00 16.99 -7.85
N HIS A 174 19.39 15.88 -7.41
CA HIS A 174 19.21 14.67 -8.21
C HIS A 174 17.95 14.75 -9.10
N PHE A 175 17.13 15.78 -8.91
CA PHE A 175 16.00 16.08 -9.78
C PHE A 175 16.41 17.03 -10.90
N SER A 176 15.80 16.83 -12.07
CA SER A 176 15.96 17.69 -13.24
C SER A 176 14.62 17.83 -13.96
N ASN A 177 14.51 18.82 -14.85
CA ASN A 177 13.27 19.11 -15.58
C ASN A 177 12.04 19.28 -14.67
N VAL A 178 12.23 19.95 -13.53
CA VAL A 178 11.15 20.21 -12.57
C VAL A 178 10.13 21.17 -13.21
N LYS A 179 8.87 20.74 -13.32
CA LYS A 179 7.76 21.52 -13.91
C LYS A 179 6.52 21.41 -13.05
N GLU A 180 5.88 22.52 -12.74
CA GLU A 180 4.58 22.50 -12.07
C GLU A 180 3.54 21.82 -12.97
N ILE A 181 2.79 20.86 -12.42
CA ILE A 181 1.74 20.11 -13.13
C ILE A 181 0.37 20.28 -12.49
N GLY A 182 0.30 20.78 -11.27
CA GLY A 182 -0.95 21.03 -10.58
C GLY A 182 -0.75 21.76 -9.27
N LYS A 183 -1.74 22.58 -8.93
CA LYS A 183 -1.79 23.34 -7.69
C LYS A 183 -3.17 23.17 -7.06
N GLY A 184 -3.21 22.52 -5.90
CA GLY A 184 -4.41 22.32 -5.11
C GLY A 184 -4.52 23.34 -3.97
N GLY A 185 -5.51 23.13 -3.09
CA GLY A 185 -5.72 23.98 -1.91
C GLY A 185 -4.62 23.85 -0.85
N PHE A 186 -4.01 22.67 -0.73
CA PHE A 186 -3.05 22.34 0.33
C PHE A 186 -1.64 22.01 -0.18
N SER A 187 -1.47 21.83 -1.50
CA SER A 187 -0.18 21.45 -2.06
C SER A 187 0.03 21.92 -3.51
N THR A 188 1.29 21.97 -3.92
CA THR A 188 1.70 22.03 -5.33
C THR A 188 2.35 20.71 -5.70
N VAL A 189 2.06 20.21 -6.90
CA VAL A 189 2.69 19.04 -7.47
C VAL A 189 3.49 19.44 -8.70
N HIS A 190 4.75 19.01 -8.74
CA HIS A 190 5.64 19.16 -9.89
C HIS A 190 5.97 17.79 -10.47
N SER A 191 6.15 17.67 -11.78
CA SER A 191 6.85 16.53 -12.38
C SER A 191 8.36 16.78 -12.40
N ALA A 192 9.15 15.72 -12.28
CA ALA A 192 10.61 15.79 -12.40
C ALA A 192 11.20 14.47 -12.89
N ILE A 193 12.43 14.52 -13.39
CA ILE A 193 13.25 13.35 -13.67
C ILE A 193 14.21 13.14 -12.50
N TRP A 194 14.05 12.01 -11.81
CA TRP A 194 15.02 11.52 -10.82
C TRP A 194 16.13 10.76 -11.55
N LYS A 195 17.29 11.39 -11.69
CA LYS A 195 18.43 10.87 -12.48
C LYS A 195 18.88 9.49 -12.02
N ASP A 196 19.02 9.38 -10.71
CA ASP A 196 19.41 8.18 -9.98
C ASP A 196 18.35 7.09 -10.06
N GLY A 197 17.09 7.46 -9.87
CA GLY A 197 15.95 6.55 -9.89
C GLY A 197 15.92 5.53 -8.74
N PRO A 198 14.81 4.78 -8.61
CA PRO A 198 14.64 3.77 -7.56
C PRO A 198 15.42 2.49 -7.84
N ILE A 199 15.58 1.66 -6.79
CA ILE A 199 16.28 0.38 -6.82
C ILE A 199 15.26 -0.74 -6.64
N TYR A 200 15.20 -1.67 -7.59
CA TYR A 200 14.30 -2.81 -7.54
C TYR A 200 15.10 -4.10 -7.44
N TYR A 201 14.58 -5.08 -6.73
CA TYR A 201 15.08 -6.44 -6.79
C TYR A 201 14.46 -7.12 -8.02
N PHE A 202 15.31 -7.70 -8.85
CA PHE A 202 14.89 -8.38 -10.07
C PHE A 202 14.98 -9.89 -9.83
N ASP A 203 13.84 -10.51 -9.48
CA ASP A 203 13.75 -11.90 -9.04
C ASP A 203 14.44 -12.89 -9.99
N ASP A 204 14.22 -12.73 -11.31
CA ASP A 204 14.77 -13.63 -12.34
C ASP A 204 16.30 -13.69 -12.35
N LYS A 205 16.96 -12.57 -12.02
CA LYS A 205 18.43 -12.47 -11.99
C LYS A 205 18.99 -12.47 -10.57
N LYS A 206 18.12 -12.47 -9.56
CA LYS A 206 18.47 -12.32 -8.14
C LYS A 206 19.42 -11.14 -7.89
N GLU A 207 19.17 -10.03 -8.58
CA GLU A 207 20.05 -8.86 -8.52
C GLU A 207 19.26 -7.57 -8.29
N TRP A 208 19.90 -6.61 -7.61
CA TRP A 208 19.37 -5.28 -7.42
C TRP A 208 19.70 -4.40 -8.64
N ILE A 209 18.66 -3.90 -9.32
CA ILE A 209 18.80 -3.05 -10.51
C ILE A 209 18.27 -1.66 -10.18
N ARG A 210 19.04 -0.64 -10.57
CA ARG A 210 18.65 0.76 -10.46
C ARG A 210 18.01 1.23 -11.76
N LYS A 211 16.80 1.79 -11.69
CA LYS A 211 16.08 2.33 -12.86
C LYS A 211 16.29 3.84 -12.96
N SER A 212 17.42 4.23 -13.54
CA SER A 212 17.78 5.63 -13.73
C SER A 212 16.79 6.41 -14.60
N ASN A 213 16.79 7.74 -14.44
CA ASN A 213 15.93 8.69 -15.15
C ASN A 213 14.42 8.39 -14.99
N LYS A 214 14.02 7.96 -13.78
CA LYS A 214 12.62 7.71 -13.47
C LYS A 214 11.88 9.04 -13.37
N GLU A 215 10.75 9.13 -14.07
CA GLU A 215 9.82 10.24 -13.90
C GLU A 215 9.05 10.07 -12.58
N VAL A 216 9.03 11.14 -11.78
CA VAL A 216 8.46 11.21 -10.43
C VAL A 216 7.62 12.46 -10.26
N ALA A 217 6.68 12.41 -9.30
CA ALA A 217 5.93 13.57 -8.83
C ALA A 217 6.53 14.09 -7.54
N LEU A 218 6.74 15.40 -7.46
CA LEU A 218 7.23 16.13 -6.29
C LEU A 218 6.07 16.91 -5.68
N LYS A 219 5.51 16.41 -4.58
CA LYS A 219 4.40 17.06 -3.86
C LYS A 219 4.95 17.91 -2.71
N ILE A 220 4.60 19.19 -2.72
CA ILE A 220 5.04 20.20 -1.75
C ILE A 220 3.81 20.71 -1.01
N LEU A 221 3.75 20.58 0.31
CA LEU A 221 2.63 21.08 1.12
C LEU A 221 2.82 22.56 1.46
N TYR A 222 1.74 23.33 1.46
CA TYR A 222 1.80 24.75 1.82
C TYR A 222 1.83 24.98 3.33
N ASN A 223 2.80 25.78 3.77
CA ASN A 223 2.77 26.72 4.90
C ASN A 223 1.71 26.51 5.99
N SER A 224 1.69 25.35 6.64
CA SER A 224 1.06 25.20 7.94
C SER A 224 2.11 25.46 9.01
N GLN A 225 1.71 25.97 10.17
CA GLN A 225 2.63 26.17 11.31
C GLN A 225 3.27 24.85 11.80
N ASN A 226 2.89 23.70 11.21
CA ASN A 226 3.33 22.36 11.56
C ASN A 226 3.52 21.45 10.32
N THR A 227 3.96 21.99 9.17
CA THR A 227 4.09 21.26 7.88
C THR A 227 4.87 19.94 7.99
N THR A 228 5.84 19.88 8.91
CA THR A 228 6.61 18.64 9.17
C THR A 228 5.72 17.50 9.65
N ASN A 229 4.80 17.74 10.59
CA ASN A 229 3.94 16.68 11.11
C ASN A 229 2.95 16.18 10.04
N GLU A 230 2.42 17.08 9.21
CA GLU A 230 1.49 16.73 8.13
C GLU A 230 2.16 15.83 7.08
N ILE A 231 3.36 16.19 6.63
CA ILE A 231 4.14 15.34 5.70
C ILE A 231 4.47 14.00 6.33
N LEU A 232 4.93 13.99 7.59
CA LEU A 232 5.28 12.76 8.27
C LEU A 232 4.07 11.83 8.43
N ASN A 233 2.88 12.37 8.71
CA ASN A 233 1.66 11.58 8.80
C ASN A 233 1.28 10.97 7.44
N GLU A 234 1.35 11.74 6.36
CA GLU A 234 1.07 11.24 5.00
C GLU A 234 2.07 10.14 4.60
N VAL A 235 3.36 10.38 4.85
CA VAL A 235 4.43 9.41 4.58
C VAL A 235 4.23 8.13 5.40
N LYS A 236 3.90 8.25 6.70
CA LYS A 236 3.57 7.10 7.56
C LYS A 236 2.41 6.28 6.98
N ALA A 237 1.34 6.93 6.54
CA ALA A 237 0.20 6.26 5.94
C ALA A 237 0.61 5.46 4.69
N HIS A 238 1.38 6.05 3.78
CA HIS A 238 1.90 5.33 2.60
C HIS A 238 2.73 4.10 2.99
N LEU A 239 3.61 4.24 3.98
CA LEU A 239 4.53 3.17 4.39
C LEU A 239 3.82 2.03 5.15
N ILE A 240 2.79 2.33 5.94
CA ILE A 240 1.95 1.33 6.62
C ILE A 240 1.13 0.51 5.63
N LEU A 241 0.59 1.17 4.60
CA LEU A 241 -0.31 0.54 3.65
C LEU A 241 0.43 -0.31 2.62
N ASN A 242 1.55 0.20 2.09
CA ASN A 242 2.45 -0.47 1.14
C ASN A 242 1.75 -1.45 0.18
N SER A 243 0.96 -0.90 -0.73
CA SER A 243 0.10 -1.65 -1.66
C SER A 243 0.28 -1.15 -3.08
N GLU A 244 0.18 -2.06 -4.06
CA GLU A 244 0.20 -1.74 -5.49
C GLU A 244 -1.00 -0.88 -5.94
N PHE A 245 -2.08 -0.83 -5.15
CA PHE A 245 -3.27 -0.01 -5.43
C PHE A 245 -3.20 1.39 -4.82
N ILE A 246 -2.08 1.74 -4.18
CA ILE A 246 -1.81 3.05 -3.59
C ILE A 246 -0.59 3.63 -4.30
N ILE A 247 -0.62 4.93 -4.58
CA ILE A 247 0.51 5.57 -5.27
C ILE A 247 1.78 5.39 -4.44
N ASN A 248 2.82 4.88 -5.08
CA ASN A 248 4.04 4.52 -4.38
C ASN A 248 4.81 5.78 -3.95
N ILE A 249 5.43 5.70 -2.78
CA ILE A 249 6.31 6.74 -2.25
C ILE A 249 7.76 6.27 -2.30
N TYR A 250 8.60 7.07 -2.95
CA TYR A 250 10.05 6.82 -3.04
C TYR A 250 10.83 7.51 -1.93
N GLY A 251 10.27 8.52 -1.29
CA GLY A 251 11.06 9.26 -0.32
C GLY A 251 10.60 10.65 0.01
N ILE A 252 11.47 11.32 0.75
CA ILE A 252 11.37 12.74 1.07
C ILE A 252 12.60 13.44 0.48
N SER A 253 12.41 14.67 0.04
CA SER A 253 13.47 15.62 -0.30
C SER A 253 13.21 16.95 0.40
N GLN A 254 14.14 17.88 0.29
CA GLN A 254 13.97 19.26 0.78
C GLN A 254 14.54 20.22 -0.25
N ASN A 255 13.75 21.24 -0.60
CA ASN A 255 14.23 22.31 -1.46
C ASN A 255 15.34 23.08 -0.73
N PRO A 256 16.55 23.22 -1.31
CA PRO A 256 17.67 23.88 -0.64
C PRO A 256 17.44 25.38 -0.45
N ASP A 257 16.63 26.01 -1.30
CA ASP A 257 16.37 27.45 -1.31
C ASP A 257 15.19 27.80 -0.40
N THR A 258 14.05 27.15 -0.59
CA THR A 258 12.82 27.45 0.17
C THR A 258 12.75 26.74 1.52
N LYS A 259 13.56 25.68 1.71
CA LYS A 259 13.51 24.76 2.86
C LYS A 259 12.22 23.94 2.97
N ASP A 260 11.34 24.01 1.98
CA ASP A 260 10.14 23.19 1.94
C ASP A 260 10.48 21.72 1.79
N TYR A 261 9.79 20.88 2.56
CA TYR A 261 9.85 19.43 2.41
C TYR A 261 9.01 18.98 1.22
N ILE A 262 9.50 17.97 0.54
CA ILE A 262 8.97 17.47 -0.72
C ILE A 262 8.76 15.97 -0.58
N MET A 263 7.55 15.48 -0.85
CA MET A 263 7.31 14.05 -1.02
C MET A 263 7.60 13.64 -2.45
N VAL A 264 8.32 12.53 -2.63
CA VAL A 264 8.70 11.99 -3.93
C VAL A 264 7.84 10.77 -4.20
N LEU A 265 6.90 10.90 -5.12
CA LEU A 265 5.87 9.90 -5.44
C LEU A 265 6.06 9.38 -6.86
N ASP A 266 5.44 8.23 -7.16
CA ASP A 266 5.28 7.80 -8.54
C ASP A 266 4.50 8.83 -9.37
N TYR A 267 4.99 9.09 -10.59
CA TYR A 267 4.28 9.97 -11.51
C TYR A 267 3.21 9.19 -12.28
N ALA A 268 1.95 9.50 -11.98
CA ALA A 268 0.79 8.92 -12.63
C ALA A 268 0.46 9.65 -13.95
N LYS A 269 0.98 9.14 -15.07
CA LYS A 269 0.89 9.80 -16.39
C LYS A 269 -0.55 9.92 -16.91
N GLY A 270 -1.42 8.98 -16.55
CA GLY A 270 -2.82 9.00 -16.95
C GLY A 270 -3.64 10.10 -16.25
N GLY A 271 -3.07 10.73 -15.21
CA GLY A 271 -3.76 11.75 -14.42
C GLY A 271 -4.87 11.15 -13.55
N SER A 272 -5.82 11.98 -13.13
CA SER A 272 -6.94 11.55 -12.29
C SER A 272 -8.02 10.79 -13.07
N LEU A 273 -8.86 10.03 -12.39
CA LEU A 273 -10.03 9.35 -12.97
C LEU A 273 -10.93 10.31 -13.75
N ASN A 274 -11.09 11.53 -13.23
CA ASN A 274 -11.83 12.58 -13.94
C ASN A 274 -11.17 12.92 -15.29
N ASN A 275 -9.86 13.09 -15.33
CA ASN A 275 -9.13 13.38 -16.57
C ASN A 275 -9.16 12.19 -17.53
N TYR A 276 -8.96 10.98 -16.99
CA TYR A 276 -8.90 9.74 -17.76
C TYR A 276 -10.23 9.44 -18.46
N ILE A 277 -11.35 9.46 -17.73
CA ILE A 277 -12.67 9.22 -18.33
C ILE A 277 -12.95 10.32 -19.37
N ASN A 278 -12.74 11.59 -19.06
CA ASN A 278 -13.02 12.67 -20.01
C ASN A 278 -12.23 12.56 -21.33
N LYS A 279 -10.98 12.08 -21.28
CA LYS A 279 -10.16 11.83 -22.48
C LYS A 279 -10.58 10.58 -23.25
N ASN A 280 -10.96 9.51 -22.54
CA ASN A 280 -11.25 8.20 -23.11
C ASN A 280 -12.75 7.89 -23.22
N LEU A 281 -13.60 8.92 -23.11
CA LEU A 281 -15.05 8.84 -23.03
C LEU A 281 -15.66 7.95 -24.13
N GLU A 282 -15.17 8.06 -25.36
CA GLU A 282 -15.67 7.29 -26.52
C GLU A 282 -15.31 5.80 -26.49
N ASN A 283 -14.23 5.44 -25.79
CA ASN A 283 -13.73 4.07 -25.66
C ASN A 283 -14.09 3.44 -24.30
N PHE A 284 -14.82 4.17 -23.45
CA PHE A 284 -15.14 3.72 -22.10
C PHE A 284 -16.36 2.78 -22.09
N ASP A 285 -16.09 1.49 -21.91
CA ASP A 285 -17.11 0.46 -21.76
C ASP A 285 -17.24 -0.01 -20.30
N TRP A 286 -18.28 -0.80 -20.03
CA TRP A 286 -18.49 -1.37 -18.71
C TRP A 286 -17.36 -2.27 -18.21
N PHE A 287 -16.67 -2.99 -19.09
CA PHE A 287 -15.57 -3.85 -18.69
C PHE A 287 -14.42 -3.05 -18.08
N ASN A 288 -13.98 -1.98 -18.76
CA ASN A 288 -12.97 -1.07 -18.24
C ASN A 288 -13.44 -0.33 -16.99
N GLY A 289 -14.72 0.09 -16.95
CA GLY A 289 -15.31 0.70 -15.75
C GLY A 289 -15.27 -0.22 -14.53
N LEU A 290 -15.57 -1.50 -14.70
CA LEU A 290 -15.48 -2.49 -13.62
C LEU A 290 -14.03 -2.81 -13.25
N LYS A 291 -13.11 -2.89 -14.22
CA LYS A 291 -11.66 -3.03 -13.95
C LYS A 291 -11.14 -1.90 -13.06
N ILE A 292 -11.54 -0.66 -13.35
CA ILE A 292 -11.21 0.51 -12.53
C ILE A 292 -11.77 0.34 -11.12
N LEU A 293 -13.06 0.03 -10.98
CA LEU A 293 -13.70 -0.12 -9.67
C LEU A 293 -13.11 -1.27 -8.85
N THR A 294 -12.70 -2.37 -9.50
CA THR A 294 -11.95 -3.48 -8.90
C THR A 294 -10.65 -2.99 -8.25
N ASN A 295 -9.83 -2.21 -8.96
CA ASN A 295 -8.59 -1.69 -8.40
C ASN A 295 -8.84 -0.68 -7.27
N ILE A 296 -9.85 0.18 -7.42
CA ILE A 296 -10.23 1.16 -6.39
C ILE A 296 -10.68 0.45 -5.11
N ILE A 297 -11.53 -0.57 -5.21
CA ILE A 297 -12.03 -1.29 -4.02
C ILE A 297 -10.94 -2.11 -3.36
N GLU A 298 -10.01 -2.70 -4.11
CA GLU A 298 -8.86 -3.41 -3.51
C GLU A 298 -7.95 -2.46 -2.73
N GLY A 299 -7.67 -1.26 -3.26
CA GLY A 299 -6.94 -0.24 -2.53
C GLY A 299 -7.68 0.21 -1.27
N LEU A 300 -8.99 0.43 -1.34
CA LEU A 300 -9.79 0.86 -0.19
C LEU A 300 -9.89 -0.25 0.87
N ASP A 301 -10.00 -1.51 0.46
CA ASP A 301 -9.98 -2.68 1.34
C ASP A 301 -8.67 -2.77 2.13
N LYS A 302 -7.52 -2.48 1.49
CA LYS A 302 -6.23 -2.39 2.20
C LYS A 302 -6.19 -1.30 3.25
N ILE A 303 -6.77 -0.13 2.95
CA ILE A 303 -6.89 0.97 3.92
C ILE A 303 -7.77 0.53 5.11
N HIS A 304 -8.94 -0.05 4.83
CA HIS A 304 -9.89 -0.43 5.87
C HIS A 304 -9.40 -1.61 6.73
N GLN A 305 -8.66 -2.56 6.17
CA GLN A 305 -8.01 -3.65 6.92
C GLN A 305 -7.00 -3.14 7.96
N LYS A 306 -6.40 -1.97 7.74
CA LYS A 306 -5.51 -1.29 8.71
C LYS A 306 -6.26 -0.44 9.73
N GLN A 307 -7.59 -0.54 9.79
CA GLN A 307 -8.45 0.30 10.64
C GLN A 307 -8.26 1.81 10.34
N MET A 308 -7.97 2.13 9.08
CA MET A 308 -7.81 3.50 8.60
C MET A 308 -9.02 3.93 7.76
N VAL A 309 -9.18 5.25 7.63
CA VAL A 309 -10.20 5.93 6.81
C VAL A 309 -9.48 6.94 5.93
N HIS A 310 -9.80 6.99 4.64
CA HIS A 310 -9.18 7.90 3.67
C HIS A 310 -9.65 9.36 3.87
N ARG A 311 -10.95 9.55 4.14
CA ARG A 311 -11.64 10.84 4.45
C ARG A 311 -11.80 11.83 3.30
N ASP A 312 -10.90 11.80 2.32
CA ASP A 312 -11.00 12.62 1.10
C ASP A 312 -11.06 11.76 -0.17
N PHE A 313 -11.98 10.81 -0.18
CA PHE A 313 -12.05 9.80 -1.24
C PHE A 313 -12.93 10.29 -2.40
N HIS A 314 -12.33 10.62 -3.54
CA HIS A 314 -13.07 11.13 -4.69
C HIS A 314 -12.33 10.90 -6.01
N THR A 315 -12.99 11.17 -7.14
CA THR A 315 -12.45 10.95 -8.49
C THR A 315 -11.12 11.67 -8.78
N GLY A 316 -10.88 12.83 -8.16
CA GLY A 316 -9.60 13.55 -8.23
C GLY A 316 -8.41 12.86 -7.56
N ASN A 317 -8.65 12.00 -6.55
CA ASN A 317 -7.61 11.31 -5.77
C ASN A 317 -7.41 9.86 -6.24
N ILE A 318 -8.08 9.46 -7.33
CA ILE A 318 -7.84 8.20 -8.03
C ILE A 318 -7.00 8.51 -9.27
N LEU A 319 -5.77 7.97 -9.34
CA LEU A 319 -4.80 8.26 -10.38
C LEU A 319 -4.52 7.05 -11.27
N PHE A 320 -4.08 7.29 -12.51
CA PHE A 320 -3.78 6.26 -13.50
C PHE A 320 -2.31 6.24 -13.86
N SER A 321 -1.69 5.05 -13.92
CA SER A 321 -0.29 4.89 -14.33
C SER A 321 -0.01 5.45 -15.73
N THR A 322 -0.98 5.32 -16.64
CA THR A 322 -0.92 5.71 -18.04
C THR A 322 -2.31 6.07 -18.56
N ASP A 323 -2.39 6.77 -19.68
CA ASP A 323 -3.63 7.05 -20.41
C ASP A 323 -4.01 5.95 -21.41
N ASN A 324 -3.16 4.91 -21.56
CA ASN A 324 -3.44 3.74 -22.38
C ASN A 324 -4.57 2.89 -21.76
N VAL A 325 -5.66 2.72 -22.52
CA VAL A 325 -6.87 2.00 -22.10
C VAL A 325 -6.65 0.50 -21.89
N GLN A 326 -5.63 -0.10 -22.52
CA GLN A 326 -5.42 -1.56 -22.44
C GLN A 326 -4.57 -1.99 -21.23
N ASP A 327 -3.68 -1.13 -20.76
CA ASP A 327 -2.65 -1.49 -19.78
C ASP A 327 -2.40 -0.36 -18.77
N PHE A 328 -3.43 -0.10 -17.96
CA PHE A 328 -3.37 0.85 -16.86
C PHE A 328 -3.44 0.15 -15.51
N ASN A 329 -2.77 0.76 -14.53
CA ASN A 329 -2.96 0.52 -13.12
C ASN A 329 -3.65 1.73 -12.51
N VAL A 330 -4.51 1.49 -11.51
CA VAL A 330 -5.22 2.54 -10.77
C VAL A 330 -4.68 2.63 -9.36
N TYR A 331 -4.40 3.85 -8.93
CA TYR A 331 -3.81 4.15 -7.63
C TYR A 331 -4.72 5.09 -6.83
N ILE A 332 -4.95 4.77 -5.56
CA ILE A 332 -5.44 5.73 -4.58
C ILE A 332 -4.27 6.64 -4.18
N SER A 333 -4.53 7.94 -4.12
CA SER A 333 -3.54 8.97 -3.81
C SER A 333 -4.06 9.95 -2.77
N ASP A 334 -3.18 10.85 -2.33
CA ASP A 334 -3.46 11.88 -1.31
C ASP A 334 -3.83 11.30 0.07
N MET A 335 -2.83 10.72 0.72
CA MET A 335 -2.99 10.10 2.05
C MET A 335 -2.90 11.13 3.19
N GLY A 336 -2.90 12.43 2.90
CA GLY A 336 -2.67 13.49 3.90
C GLY A 336 -3.72 13.55 5.01
N LEU A 337 -4.95 13.14 4.72
CA LEU A 337 -6.06 13.03 5.69
C LEU A 337 -6.32 11.59 6.15
N CYS A 338 -5.61 10.63 5.56
CA CYS A 338 -5.76 9.22 5.83
C CYS A 338 -5.22 8.87 7.22
N GLY A 339 -6.00 8.16 8.03
CA GLY A 339 -5.58 7.81 9.38
C GLY A 339 -6.59 6.97 10.13
N GLU A 340 -6.26 6.65 11.39
CA GLU A 340 -7.09 5.83 12.27
C GLU A 340 -8.49 6.43 12.48
N VAL A 341 -9.47 5.54 12.68
CA VAL A 341 -10.82 5.91 13.08
C VAL A 341 -10.77 6.80 14.34
N CYS A 342 -11.56 7.87 14.39
CA CYS A 342 -11.68 8.79 15.54
C CYS A 342 -10.47 9.69 15.88
N ASN A 343 -9.35 9.67 15.14
CA ASN A 343 -8.13 10.41 15.51
C ASN A 343 -8.04 11.86 14.94
N ILE A 344 -9.16 12.59 14.82
CA ILE A 344 -9.18 13.99 14.32
C ILE A 344 -10.02 14.90 15.22
N ASP A 345 -9.61 16.17 15.27
CA ASP A 345 -10.39 17.32 15.76
C ASP A 345 -11.83 17.34 15.19
N GLU A 346 -12.80 17.01 16.05
CA GLU A 346 -14.23 16.89 15.75
C GLU A 346 -14.85 18.13 15.08
N THR A 347 -14.14 19.26 15.08
CA THR A 347 -14.63 20.54 14.58
C THR A 347 -14.45 20.76 13.08
N LYS A 348 -13.66 19.94 12.37
CA LYS A 348 -13.31 20.17 10.95
C LYS A 348 -13.85 19.07 10.03
N ILE A 349 -14.65 19.49 9.05
CA ILE A 349 -15.12 18.65 7.94
C ILE A 349 -14.14 18.82 6.78
N TYR A 350 -13.69 17.71 6.19
CA TYR A 350 -12.74 17.70 5.09
C TYR A 350 -13.35 17.09 3.81
N GLY A 351 -12.69 17.34 2.69
CA GLY A 351 -12.96 16.71 1.41
C GLY A 351 -14.04 17.38 0.54
N VAL A 352 -14.27 16.76 -0.62
CA VAL A 352 -15.09 17.36 -1.70
C VAL A 352 -16.57 17.07 -1.47
N MET A 353 -17.36 18.11 -1.17
CA MET A 353 -18.72 18.04 -0.63
C MET A 353 -19.66 16.97 -1.23
N PRO A 354 -19.78 16.79 -2.57
CA PRO A 354 -20.59 15.70 -3.14
C PRO A 354 -20.22 14.28 -2.70
N TYR A 355 -18.96 14.06 -2.31
CA TYR A 355 -18.43 12.78 -1.84
C TYR A 355 -18.48 12.66 -0.31
N VAL A 356 -18.75 13.73 0.43
CA VAL A 356 -18.80 13.71 1.90
C VAL A 356 -20.11 13.10 2.37
N ALA A 357 -20.02 12.08 3.23
CA ALA A 357 -21.17 11.35 3.74
C ALA A 357 -22.11 12.24 4.59
N PRO A 358 -23.44 11.99 4.56
CA PRO A 358 -24.42 12.86 5.22
C PRO A 358 -24.26 12.94 6.73
N GLU A 359 -23.74 11.91 7.39
CA GLU A 359 -23.43 11.90 8.82
C GLU A 359 -22.22 12.79 9.15
N VAL A 360 -21.22 12.82 8.26
CA VAL A 360 -20.04 13.67 8.40
C VAL A 360 -20.41 15.13 8.20
N LEU A 361 -21.25 15.43 7.20
CA LEU A 361 -21.82 16.78 7.00
C LEU A 361 -22.64 17.27 8.20
N LYS A 362 -23.17 16.35 9.01
CA LYS A 362 -23.87 16.64 10.28
C LYS A 362 -22.92 16.76 11.49
N GLY A 363 -21.60 16.74 11.25
CA GLY A 363 -20.58 16.87 12.30
C GLY A 363 -20.28 15.57 13.05
N LYS A 364 -20.69 14.39 12.57
CA LYS A 364 -20.22 13.12 13.13
C LYS A 364 -18.81 12.79 12.64
N LEU A 365 -18.10 11.98 13.42
CA LEU A 365 -16.77 11.49 13.08
C LEU A 365 -16.76 10.69 11.78
N TYR A 366 -15.62 10.76 11.07
CA TYR A 366 -15.35 9.90 9.92
C TYR A 366 -15.22 8.44 10.34
N THR A 367 -15.95 7.59 9.63
CA THR A 367 -15.93 6.13 9.74
C THR A 367 -15.54 5.53 8.39
N GLN A 368 -15.19 4.25 8.37
CA GLN A 368 -14.96 3.52 7.11
C GLN A 368 -16.21 3.54 6.21
N SER A 369 -17.41 3.53 6.79
CA SER A 369 -18.66 3.68 6.05
C SER A 369 -18.82 5.04 5.35
N ALA A 370 -18.11 6.09 5.79
CA ALA A 370 -18.07 7.37 5.07
C ALA A 370 -17.24 7.27 3.77
N ASP A 371 -16.14 6.51 3.77
CA ASP A 371 -15.42 6.21 2.52
C ASP A 371 -16.30 5.34 1.58
N ILE A 372 -17.14 4.45 2.11
CA ILE A 372 -18.08 3.66 1.29
C ILE A 372 -19.13 4.55 0.61
N TYR A 373 -19.64 5.57 1.31
CA TYR A 373 -20.50 6.57 0.68
C TYR A 373 -19.79 7.26 -0.50
N SER A 374 -18.54 7.64 -0.27
CA SER A 374 -17.69 8.28 -1.27
C SER A 374 -17.46 7.36 -2.48
N PHE A 375 -17.24 6.05 -2.23
CA PHE A 375 -17.15 5.03 -3.27
C PHE A 375 -18.45 4.93 -4.10
N GLY A 376 -19.62 5.02 -3.47
CA GLY A 376 -20.92 5.10 -4.18
C GLY A 376 -21.00 6.28 -5.15
N MET A 377 -20.41 7.42 -4.78
CA MET A 377 -20.31 8.59 -5.67
C MET A 377 -19.28 8.42 -6.80
N ILE A 378 -18.22 7.65 -6.57
CA ILE A 378 -17.29 7.23 -7.63
C ILE A 378 -17.97 6.26 -8.60
N MET A 379 -18.77 5.32 -8.10
CA MET A 379 -19.59 4.44 -8.94
C MET A 379 -20.55 5.26 -9.84
N TYR A 380 -21.19 6.29 -9.27
CA TYR A 380 -22.02 7.22 -10.04
C TYR A 380 -21.24 7.88 -11.18
N PHE A 381 -20.02 8.35 -10.89
CA PHE A 381 -19.15 8.94 -11.90
C PHE A 381 -18.76 7.95 -13.00
N VAL A 382 -18.41 6.70 -12.65
CA VAL A 382 -18.08 5.65 -13.62
C VAL A 382 -19.27 5.30 -14.53
N ALA A 383 -20.47 5.23 -13.95
CA ALA A 383 -21.70 4.92 -14.69
C ALA A 383 -22.09 6.03 -15.67
N THR A 384 -21.93 7.29 -15.27
CA THR A 384 -22.52 8.43 -16.00
C THR A 384 -21.50 9.32 -16.72
N GLY A 385 -20.22 9.27 -16.32
CA GLY A 385 -19.20 10.24 -16.69
C GLY A 385 -19.41 11.64 -16.11
N LYS A 386 -20.41 11.83 -15.22
CA LYS A 386 -20.78 13.14 -14.67
C LYS A 386 -20.38 13.24 -13.21
N GLN A 387 -19.87 14.41 -12.82
CA GLN A 387 -19.60 14.71 -11.42
C GLN A 387 -20.91 14.70 -10.61
N PRO A 388 -20.96 14.07 -9.43
CA PRO A 388 -22.15 14.08 -8.59
C PRO A 388 -22.53 15.53 -8.24
N PHE A 389 -23.79 15.89 -8.48
CA PHE A 389 -24.28 17.28 -8.32
C PHE A 389 -23.50 18.34 -9.10
N GLY A 390 -22.88 17.98 -10.24
CA GLY A 390 -22.11 18.92 -11.07
C GLY A 390 -22.96 20.02 -11.74
N ASN A 391 -24.28 19.94 -11.66
CA ASN A 391 -25.22 20.89 -12.24
C ASN A 391 -25.64 22.04 -11.29
N ARG A 392 -25.06 22.12 -10.09
CA ARG A 392 -25.40 23.15 -9.09
C ARG A 392 -24.19 23.52 -8.23
N ALA A 393 -24.29 24.63 -7.52
CA ALA A 393 -23.25 25.10 -6.61
C ALA A 393 -23.05 24.11 -5.44
N HIS A 394 -21.79 23.94 -5.01
CA HIS A 394 -21.42 23.14 -3.85
C HIS A 394 -21.40 24.02 -2.59
N ASP A 395 -22.59 24.44 -2.17
CA ASP A 395 -22.83 25.36 -1.07
C ASP A 395 -23.56 24.68 0.11
N SER A 396 -23.91 25.46 1.14
CA SER A 396 -24.66 24.96 2.29
C SER A 396 -26.02 24.35 1.92
N HIS A 397 -26.65 24.78 0.83
CA HIS A 397 -27.91 24.19 0.37
C HIS A 397 -27.70 22.78 -0.16
N LEU A 398 -26.62 22.53 -0.92
CA LEU A 398 -26.29 21.18 -1.35
C LEU A 398 -26.00 20.26 -0.15
N ALA A 399 -25.25 20.73 0.84
CA ALA A 399 -24.99 19.96 2.05
C ALA A 399 -26.30 19.56 2.76
N LEU A 400 -27.24 20.50 2.92
CA LEU A 400 -28.57 20.22 3.49
C LEU A 400 -29.36 19.21 2.66
N ASP A 401 -29.35 19.33 1.34
CA ASP A 401 -30.05 18.39 0.44
C ASP A 401 -29.48 16.97 0.56
N ILE A 402 -28.16 16.81 0.61
CA ILE A 402 -27.50 15.52 0.84
C ILE A 402 -27.94 14.92 2.20
N CYS A 403 -27.96 15.75 3.25
CA CYS A 403 -28.44 15.38 4.58
C CYS A 403 -29.93 15.00 4.61
N ASN A 404 -30.72 15.58 3.70
CA ASN A 404 -32.14 15.31 3.44
C ASN A 404 -32.37 14.18 2.43
N ARG A 405 -31.35 13.36 2.19
CA ARG A 405 -31.40 12.14 1.36
C ARG A 405 -31.58 12.39 -0.14
N ILE A 406 -31.37 13.62 -0.60
CA ILE A 406 -31.27 13.90 -2.04
C ILE A 406 -30.00 13.25 -2.57
N ARG A 407 -30.10 12.64 -3.75
CA ARG A 407 -29.01 11.94 -4.45
C ARG A 407 -29.01 12.35 -5.93
N PRO A 408 -27.89 12.19 -6.65
CA PRO A 408 -27.86 12.40 -8.09
C PRO A 408 -28.85 11.47 -8.81
N GLU A 409 -29.44 11.96 -9.90
CA GLU A 409 -30.35 11.18 -10.73
C GLU A 409 -29.60 10.09 -11.51
N VAL A 410 -30.14 8.88 -11.52
CA VAL A 410 -29.56 7.71 -12.19
C VAL A 410 -30.54 7.22 -13.24
N ASN A 411 -30.08 7.10 -14.49
CA ASN A 411 -30.87 6.60 -15.61
C ASN A 411 -30.68 5.08 -15.76
N ASP A 412 -31.73 4.32 -15.47
CA ASP A 412 -31.74 2.85 -15.51
C ASP A 412 -31.66 2.25 -16.92
N LYS A 413 -31.81 3.08 -17.97
CA LYS A 413 -31.59 2.65 -19.36
C LYS A 413 -30.11 2.54 -19.72
N ILE A 414 -29.25 3.37 -19.11
CA ILE A 414 -27.80 3.35 -19.35
C ILE A 414 -27.01 2.61 -18.26
N THR A 415 -27.64 2.27 -17.14
CA THR A 415 -26.96 1.63 -16.00
C THR A 415 -27.69 0.36 -15.56
N PRO A 416 -27.00 -0.81 -15.50
CA PRO A 416 -27.61 -2.07 -15.10
C PRO A 416 -28.20 -2.00 -13.70
N LYS A 417 -29.40 -2.59 -13.50
CA LYS A 417 -30.09 -2.58 -12.21
C LYS A 417 -29.24 -3.10 -11.05
N CYS A 418 -28.49 -4.20 -11.23
CA CYS A 418 -27.61 -4.74 -10.19
C CYS A 418 -26.51 -3.75 -9.77
N TYR A 419 -25.99 -2.97 -10.72
CA TYR A 419 -25.02 -1.91 -10.45
C TYR A 419 -25.67 -0.77 -9.67
N ILE A 420 -26.88 -0.33 -10.09
CA ILE A 420 -27.66 0.70 -9.40
C ILE A 420 -27.94 0.27 -7.95
N ASP A 421 -28.33 -0.98 -7.74
CA ASP A 421 -28.67 -1.51 -6.42
C ASP A 421 -27.43 -1.50 -5.48
N LEU A 422 -26.26 -1.93 -5.98
CA LEU A 422 -25.01 -1.86 -5.21
C LEU A 422 -24.62 -0.40 -4.90
N MET A 423 -24.60 0.45 -5.93
CA MET A 423 -24.29 1.88 -5.78
C MET A 423 -25.22 2.55 -4.76
N LYS A 424 -26.52 2.21 -4.80
CA LYS A 424 -27.50 2.76 -3.87
C LYS A 424 -27.32 2.29 -2.44
N LYS A 425 -26.87 1.05 -2.23
CA LYS A 425 -26.48 0.57 -0.89
C LYS A 425 -25.26 1.31 -0.36
N CYS A 426 -24.27 1.60 -1.21
CA CYS A 426 -23.06 2.33 -0.79
C CYS A 426 -23.37 3.75 -0.28
N TRP A 427 -24.31 4.48 -0.90
CA TRP A 427 -24.65 5.84 -0.49
C TRP A 427 -25.89 5.96 0.43
N ASP A 428 -26.27 4.87 1.10
CA ASP A 428 -27.42 4.83 2.02
C ASP A 428 -27.28 5.93 3.09
N PRO A 429 -28.35 6.66 3.43
CA PRO A 429 -28.29 7.69 4.47
C PRO A 429 -27.85 7.16 5.84
N ASN A 430 -28.14 5.91 6.16
CA ASN A 430 -27.67 5.25 7.37
C ASN A 430 -26.33 4.56 7.10
N PRO A 431 -25.22 4.95 7.77
CA PRO A 431 -23.93 4.31 7.59
C PRO A 431 -23.94 2.79 7.89
N ASP A 432 -24.79 2.33 8.81
CA ASP A 432 -24.86 0.91 9.21
C ASP A 432 -25.49 0.01 8.13
N ASN A 433 -26.23 0.61 7.18
CA ASN A 433 -26.82 -0.13 6.06
C ASN A 433 -25.85 -0.28 4.89
N ARG A 434 -24.70 0.42 4.92
CA ARG A 434 -23.73 0.40 3.83
C ARG A 434 -22.91 -0.88 3.91
N PRO A 435 -22.61 -1.52 2.77
CA PRO A 435 -21.78 -2.72 2.75
C PRO A 435 -20.34 -2.37 3.13
N ASN A 436 -19.60 -3.34 3.65
CA ASN A 436 -18.15 -3.19 3.84
C ASN A 436 -17.38 -3.45 2.53
N THR A 437 -16.07 -3.22 2.53
CA THR A 437 -15.20 -3.38 1.33
C THR A 437 -15.21 -4.80 0.79
N PHE A 438 -15.30 -5.82 1.66
CA PHE A 438 -15.36 -7.22 1.26
C PHE A 438 -16.65 -7.53 0.47
N GLU A 439 -17.81 -7.11 0.97
CA GLU A 439 -19.10 -7.30 0.29
C GLU A 439 -19.18 -6.57 -1.06
N ILE A 440 -18.60 -5.38 -1.15
CA ILE A 440 -18.49 -4.61 -2.39
C ILE A 440 -17.57 -5.33 -3.38
N LYS A 441 -16.41 -5.81 -2.91
CA LYS A 441 -15.44 -6.54 -3.73
C LYS A 441 -16.06 -7.78 -4.36
N GLU A 442 -16.75 -8.60 -3.57
CA GLU A 442 -17.49 -9.77 -4.08
C GLU A 442 -18.49 -9.40 -5.18
N SER A 443 -19.24 -8.31 -4.98
CA SER A 443 -20.23 -7.84 -5.95
C SER A 443 -19.58 -7.34 -7.25
N ILE A 444 -18.49 -6.56 -7.14
CA ILE A 444 -17.77 -6.02 -8.30
C ILE A 444 -17.04 -7.14 -9.06
N TYR A 445 -16.47 -8.12 -8.36
CA TYR A 445 -15.81 -9.27 -8.97
C TYR A 445 -16.80 -10.12 -9.73
N LEU A 446 -17.98 -10.35 -9.17
CA LEU A 446 -19.06 -11.01 -9.88
C LEU A 446 -19.41 -10.25 -11.18
N PHE A 447 -19.53 -8.92 -11.14
CA PHE A 447 -19.81 -8.13 -12.35
C PHE A 447 -18.65 -8.19 -13.36
N TYR A 448 -17.41 -8.06 -12.89
CA TYR A 448 -16.20 -8.05 -13.72
C TYR A 448 -16.02 -9.39 -14.43
N HIS A 449 -16.09 -10.50 -13.70
CA HIS A 449 -15.98 -11.85 -14.26
C HIS A 449 -17.14 -12.23 -15.18
N SER A 450 -18.31 -11.61 -14.99
CA SER A 450 -19.42 -11.75 -15.94
C SER A 450 -19.08 -11.16 -17.31
N LEU A 451 -18.29 -10.07 -17.37
CA LEU A 451 -17.87 -9.44 -18.62
C LEU A 451 -16.53 -9.94 -19.16
N ASP A 452 -15.70 -10.56 -18.33
CA ASP A 452 -14.43 -11.15 -18.74
C ASP A 452 -14.65 -12.38 -19.64
N GLN A 453 -14.17 -12.29 -20.88
CA GLN A 453 -14.26 -13.38 -21.85
C GLN A 453 -13.34 -14.56 -21.52
N ASN A 454 -12.29 -14.33 -20.73
CA ASN A 454 -11.33 -15.36 -20.34
C ASN A 454 -11.73 -16.10 -19.06
N PHE A 455 -12.78 -15.64 -18.37
CA PHE A 455 -13.26 -16.27 -17.15
C PHE A 455 -13.97 -17.59 -17.46
N LYS A 456 -13.42 -18.71 -16.99
CA LYS A 456 -13.87 -20.06 -17.35
C LYS A 456 -15.00 -20.60 -16.48
N GLU A 457 -15.19 -20.07 -15.28
CA GLU A 457 -16.11 -20.60 -14.26
C GLU A 457 -17.47 -19.86 -14.25
N LYS A 458 -18.00 -19.55 -15.44
CA LYS A 458 -19.28 -18.84 -15.57
C LYS A 458 -20.48 -19.74 -15.23
N GLU A 459 -21.14 -19.40 -14.13
CA GLU A 459 -22.47 -19.90 -13.76
C GLU A 459 -23.62 -19.09 -14.41
N GLN A 460 -24.86 -19.57 -14.34
CA GLN A 460 -26.05 -18.89 -14.91
C GLN A 460 -26.14 -17.40 -14.52
N ARG A 461 -25.88 -17.07 -13.25
CA ARG A 461 -25.89 -15.68 -12.76
C ARG A 461 -24.94 -14.76 -13.53
N HIS A 462 -23.82 -15.27 -14.03
CA HIS A 462 -22.86 -14.49 -14.80
C HIS A 462 -23.44 -14.11 -16.16
N TYR A 463 -24.12 -15.05 -16.83
CA TYR A 463 -24.78 -14.78 -18.11
C TYR A 463 -25.93 -13.77 -17.96
N ASP A 464 -26.74 -13.89 -16.91
CA ASP A 464 -27.82 -12.95 -16.62
C ASP A 464 -27.29 -11.52 -16.37
N ILE A 465 -26.15 -11.41 -15.70
CA ILE A 465 -25.47 -10.13 -15.46
C ILE A 465 -24.89 -9.59 -16.77
N GLU A 466 -24.16 -10.42 -17.52
CA GLU A 466 -23.55 -10.06 -18.79
C GLU A 466 -24.59 -9.50 -19.77
N GLU A 467 -25.77 -10.11 -19.87
CA GLU A 467 -26.87 -9.64 -20.71
C GLU A 467 -27.33 -8.23 -20.29
N ARG A 468 -27.56 -7.98 -18.99
CA ARG A 468 -27.99 -6.66 -18.48
C ARG A 468 -26.98 -5.57 -18.80
N PHE A 469 -25.69 -5.88 -18.63
CA PHE A 469 -24.60 -4.96 -18.95
C PHE A 469 -24.54 -4.68 -20.46
N LYS A 470 -24.62 -5.70 -21.31
CA LYS A 470 -24.65 -5.53 -22.78
C LYS A 470 -25.82 -4.66 -23.26
N VAL A 471 -27.03 -4.87 -22.73
CA VAL A 471 -28.21 -4.06 -23.10
C VAL A 471 -27.97 -2.58 -22.79
N THR A 472 -27.49 -2.28 -21.58
CA THR A 472 -27.24 -0.87 -21.18
C THR A 472 -26.05 -0.25 -21.93
N GLU A 473 -25.04 -1.04 -22.31
CA GLU A 473 -23.88 -0.61 -23.10
C GLU A 473 -24.31 -0.12 -24.49
N VAL A 474 -25.21 -0.87 -25.16
CA VAL A 474 -25.76 -0.48 -26.46
C VAL A 474 -26.50 0.85 -26.35
N TYR A 475 -27.39 0.98 -25.37
CA TYR A 475 -28.15 2.21 -25.17
C TYR A 475 -27.24 3.40 -24.83
N ARG A 476 -26.18 3.18 -24.04
CA ARG A 476 -25.17 4.19 -23.69
C ARG A 476 -24.43 4.69 -24.93
N LYS A 477 -24.02 3.79 -25.84
CA LYS A 477 -23.31 4.13 -27.09
C LYS A 477 -24.21 4.90 -28.07
N GLU A 478 -25.47 4.49 -28.22
CA GLU A 478 -26.43 5.15 -29.11
C GLU A 478 -26.80 6.57 -28.67
N ASN A 479 -26.80 6.83 -27.36
CA ASN A 479 -27.24 8.10 -26.78
C ASN A 479 -26.08 8.96 -26.25
N PHE A 480 -24.83 8.59 -26.56
CA PHE A 480 -23.64 9.19 -25.96
C PHE A 480 -23.56 10.72 -26.10
N LEU A 481 -24.01 11.27 -27.24
CA LEU A 481 -24.00 12.70 -27.53
C LEU A 481 -25.11 13.49 -26.81
N SER A 482 -26.24 12.87 -26.45
CA SER A 482 -27.32 13.56 -25.76
C SER A 482 -27.02 13.81 -24.28
N PHE A 483 -26.03 13.09 -23.73
CA PHE A 483 -25.63 13.21 -22.32
C PHE A 483 -24.46 14.17 -22.07
N LYS A 484 -23.75 14.63 -23.10
CA LYS A 484 -22.64 15.60 -23.00
C LYS A 484 -23.09 17.06 -22.75
N LYS A 485 -24.39 17.35 -22.73
CA LYS A 485 -24.94 18.69 -22.46
C LYS A 485 -25.12 18.97 -20.97
#